data_AF-A0A2A4V4P2-F1
#
_entry.id   AF-A0A2A4V4P2-F1
#
_cell.length_a   1.000
_cell.length_b   1.000
_cell.length_c   1.000
_cell.angle_alpha   90.00
_cell.angle_beta   90.00
_cell.angle_gamma   90.00
#
_symmetry.space_group_name_H-M   'P 1'
#
loop_
_entity.id
_entity.type
_entity.pdbx_description
1 polymer ?
#
loop_
_entity_poly.entity_id
_entity_poly.type
_entity_poly.pdbx_seq_one_letter_code
_entity_poly.pdbx_strand_id
1 'polypeptide(L)'
;MHIRYIVLVLVFLFASILVTQTATAHPPNLHNEAAQEQTQTKDTVAEHDEQAMEDHHEDGTEAQEHSHEADGHDESAGTEEHSHEAGGHDEAGGESGGHSHWGISPDSSPFSKVMAAFGKFHPLIVHFPIALFLSAAFAQVLNMRTKDGAYDKTVSLLVWLGTFGALGAGLLGWAHSGPVQLGENAVMSSHRWIGTSLLIGGMITAYVMTKARKTKGGLRASKAFNLLLFAMALGVAVNGFLGGSLAHGGIKHLMPGMM
;
A
#
# COMPACT_ATOMS: atom_id res chain seq x y z
N MET A 1 17.68 32.59 17.14
CA MET A 1 17.96 31.14 16.93
C MET A 1 16.72 30.31 16.55
N HIS A 2 15.52 30.64 17.02
CA HIS A 2 14.35 29.72 17.02
C HIS A 2 13.90 29.17 15.65
N ILE A 3 14.05 29.88 14.53
CA ILE A 3 13.63 29.37 13.20
C ILE A 3 14.40 28.11 12.79
N ARG A 4 15.69 28.00 13.14
CA ARG A 4 16.48 26.78 12.89
C ARG A 4 15.96 25.61 13.72
N TYR A 5 15.62 25.85 14.98
CA TYR A 5 15.01 24.85 15.85
C TYR A 5 13.64 24.41 15.35
N ILE A 6 12.77 25.33 14.90
CA ILE A 6 11.45 24.96 14.34
C ILE A 6 11.59 24.10 13.08
N VAL A 7 12.50 24.45 12.16
CA VAL A 7 12.75 23.61 10.97
C VAL A 7 13.35 22.26 11.35
N LEU A 8 14.30 22.22 12.30
CA LEU A 8 14.86 20.96 12.78
C LEU A 8 13.81 20.10 13.49
N VAL A 9 12.91 20.68 14.30
CA VAL A 9 11.80 19.97 14.96
C VAL A 9 10.78 19.46 13.96
N LEU A 10 10.47 20.22 12.90
CA LEU A 10 9.56 19.76 11.84
C LEU A 10 10.19 18.67 10.96
N VAL A 11 11.48 18.77 10.63
CA VAL A 11 12.24 17.71 9.94
C VAL A 11 12.38 16.48 10.83
N PHE A 12 12.60 16.66 12.13
CA PHE A 12 12.68 15.57 13.10
C PHE A 12 11.31 14.90 13.27
N LEU A 13 10.21 15.65 13.38
CA LEU A 13 8.84 15.10 13.38
C LEU A 13 8.54 14.32 12.09
N PHE A 14 8.87 14.88 10.92
CA PHE A 14 8.71 14.21 9.63
C PHE A 14 9.52 12.90 9.56
N ALA A 15 10.77 12.93 10.01
CA ALA A 15 11.63 11.74 10.09
C ALA A 15 11.17 10.74 11.15
N SER A 16 10.67 11.19 12.31
CA SER A 16 10.11 10.33 13.36
C SER A 16 8.85 9.62 12.87
N ILE A 17 7.93 10.32 12.19
CA ILE A 17 6.74 9.71 11.59
C ILE A 17 7.16 8.61 10.60
N LEU A 18 8.20 8.84 9.80
CA LEU A 18 8.74 7.85 8.86
C LEU A 18 9.38 6.64 9.57
N VAL A 19 10.12 6.86 10.66
CA VAL A 19 10.81 5.80 11.42
C VAL A 19 9.86 4.96 12.28
N THR A 20 8.83 5.56 12.89
CA THR A 20 7.90 4.79 13.75
C THR A 20 7.13 3.72 12.95
N GLN A 21 6.90 3.92 11.65
CA GLN A 21 6.25 2.92 10.79
C GLN A 21 7.15 1.70 10.49
N THR A 22 8.48 1.82 10.59
CA THR A 22 9.37 0.66 10.41
C THR A 22 9.48 -0.18 11.68
N ALA A 23 9.29 0.41 12.86
CA ALA A 23 9.36 -0.30 14.15
C ALA A 23 8.19 -1.28 14.37
N THR A 24 7.04 -1.02 13.74
CA THR A 24 5.86 -1.90 13.79
C THR A 24 5.84 -2.97 12.69
N ALA A 25 6.90 -3.07 11.86
CA ALA A 25 6.98 -4.01 10.74
C ALA A 25 7.59 -5.38 11.11
N HIS A 26 8.10 -5.55 12.34
CA HIS A 26 8.43 -6.86 12.87
C HIS A 26 7.24 -7.39 13.68
N PRO A 27 6.51 -8.43 13.20
CA PRO A 27 5.61 -9.16 14.07
C PRO A 27 6.44 -9.92 15.12
N PRO A 28 6.30 -9.65 16.43
CA PRO A 28 6.77 -10.61 17.41
C PRO A 28 5.94 -11.89 17.25
N ASN A 29 6.61 -13.04 17.15
CA ASN A 29 6.07 -14.39 17.34
C ASN A 29 5.53 -15.20 16.14
N LEU A 30 5.82 -14.85 14.87
CA LEU A 30 5.61 -15.81 13.75
C LEU A 30 6.48 -17.09 13.84
N HIS A 31 7.48 -17.11 14.74
CA HIS A 31 8.30 -18.30 15.00
C HIS A 31 7.70 -19.29 16.01
N ASN A 32 6.55 -18.99 16.63
CA ASN A 32 5.95 -19.85 17.66
C ASN A 32 4.76 -20.68 17.16
N GLU A 33 3.94 -20.14 16.25
CA GLU A 33 2.80 -20.87 15.68
C GLU A 33 3.26 -22.00 14.74
N ALA A 34 4.24 -21.74 13.86
CA ALA A 34 4.83 -22.76 12.98
C ALA A 34 5.49 -23.93 13.75
N ALA A 35 5.95 -23.70 14.98
CA ALA A 35 6.49 -24.75 15.85
C ALA A 35 5.38 -25.58 16.53
N GLN A 36 4.24 -24.97 16.85
CA GLN A 36 3.10 -25.67 17.44
C GLN A 36 2.36 -26.52 16.40
N GLU A 37 2.14 -26.00 15.19
CA GLU A 37 1.49 -26.73 14.11
C GLU A 37 2.31 -27.98 13.71
N GLN A 38 3.63 -27.84 13.52
CA GLN A 38 4.51 -28.97 13.21
C GLN A 38 4.67 -30.02 14.33
N THR A 39 4.43 -29.64 15.59
CA THR A 39 4.42 -30.60 16.71
C THR A 39 3.10 -31.38 16.70
N GLN A 40 1.97 -30.69 16.55
CA GLN A 40 0.65 -31.31 16.56
C GLN A 40 0.42 -32.28 15.39
N THR A 41 0.95 -32.00 14.19
CA THR A 41 0.90 -32.95 13.06
C THR A 41 1.81 -34.17 13.26
N LYS A 42 2.86 -34.08 14.10
CA LYS A 42 3.73 -35.23 14.38
C LYS A 42 3.14 -36.19 15.40
N ASP A 43 2.55 -35.65 16.47
CA ASP A 43 1.96 -36.48 17.53
C ASP A 43 0.70 -37.22 17.00
N THR A 44 -0.11 -36.57 16.17
CA THR A 44 -1.31 -37.18 15.55
C THR A 44 -1.02 -38.26 14.50
N VAL A 45 0.13 -38.20 13.82
CA VAL A 45 0.55 -39.27 12.89
C VAL A 45 1.15 -40.46 13.65
N ALA A 46 1.80 -40.22 14.81
CA ALA A 46 2.34 -41.30 15.63
C ALA A 46 1.25 -42.16 16.31
N GLU A 47 0.18 -41.55 16.85
CA GLU A 47 -0.92 -42.31 17.47
C GLU A 47 -1.68 -43.21 16.48
N HIS A 48 -1.73 -42.84 15.19
CA HIS A 48 -2.54 -43.55 14.20
C HIS A 48 -1.86 -44.78 13.56
N ASP A 49 -0.54 -44.91 13.69
CA ASP A 49 0.23 -46.10 13.25
C ASP A 49 0.37 -47.15 14.38
N GLU A 50 0.34 -46.77 15.67
CA GLU A 50 0.44 -47.72 16.79
C GLU A 50 -0.86 -48.49 17.07
N GLN A 51 -2.03 -48.04 16.58
CA GLN A 51 -3.31 -48.73 16.76
C GLN A 51 -3.63 -49.82 15.71
N ALA A 52 -2.73 -50.07 14.75
CA ALA A 52 -2.98 -50.99 13.62
C ALA A 52 -2.37 -52.40 13.79
N MET A 53 -1.80 -52.76 14.95
CA MET A 53 -1.20 -54.08 15.22
C MET A 53 -1.55 -54.68 16.58
N GLU A 54 -2.84 -55.00 16.80
CA GLU A 54 -3.37 -56.03 17.73
C GLU A 54 -4.91 -56.01 17.54
N ASP A 55 -5.58 -57.01 16.93
CA ASP A 55 -5.89 -58.33 17.50
C ASP A 55 -6.54 -59.28 16.44
N HIS A 56 -6.75 -60.55 16.79
CA HIS A 56 -7.40 -61.61 15.99
C HIS A 56 -8.86 -61.89 16.50
N HIS A 57 -9.61 -62.99 16.26
CA HIS A 57 -9.45 -64.29 15.57
C HIS A 57 -10.84 -64.83 15.15
N GLU A 58 -10.99 -65.40 13.95
CA GLU A 58 -12.11 -66.31 13.50
C GLU A 58 -13.55 -65.74 13.43
N ASP A 59 -14.33 -65.98 12.36
CA ASP A 59 -14.88 -67.27 11.90
C ASP A 59 -15.42 -67.18 10.43
N GLY A 60 -15.74 -68.31 9.79
CA GLY A 60 -16.98 -68.37 8.99
C GLY A 60 -16.94 -68.32 7.44
N THR A 61 -16.29 -69.28 6.81
CA THR A 61 -16.75 -70.03 5.60
C THR A 61 -17.18 -69.37 4.26
N GLU A 62 -16.80 -70.10 3.19
CA GLU A 62 -17.34 -70.14 1.82
C GLU A 62 -16.97 -69.03 0.80
N ALA A 63 -16.61 -69.51 -0.39
CA ALA A 63 -16.08 -68.74 -1.50
C ALA A 63 -17.10 -68.62 -2.63
N GLN A 64 -17.03 -67.52 -3.40
CA GLN A 64 -17.23 -67.63 -4.84
C GLN A 64 -16.47 -66.54 -5.60
N GLU A 65 -15.80 -66.95 -6.68
CA GLU A 65 -15.17 -66.04 -7.66
C GLU A 65 -16.22 -65.47 -8.64
N HIS A 66 -15.71 -64.73 -9.64
CA HIS A 66 -16.35 -64.10 -10.81
C HIS A 66 -16.71 -62.61 -10.64
N SER A 67 -16.35 -61.62 -11.49
CA SER A 67 -15.53 -61.44 -12.72
C SER A 67 -16.35 -60.69 -13.79
N HIS A 68 -15.68 -59.81 -14.56
CA HIS A 68 -16.17 -59.11 -15.78
C HIS A 68 -17.16 -57.94 -15.55
N GLU A 69 -16.80 -56.71 -15.93
CA GLU A 69 -17.14 -56.00 -17.22
C GLU A 69 -18.52 -55.32 -17.13
N ALA A 70 -18.87 -54.25 -17.86
CA ALA A 70 -18.23 -53.19 -18.64
C ALA A 70 -19.40 -52.36 -19.23
N ASP A 71 -19.13 -51.16 -19.73
CA ASP A 71 -19.95 -50.37 -20.68
C ASP A 71 -21.45 -50.10 -20.44
N GLY A 72 -21.74 -48.81 -20.19
CA GLY A 72 -22.55 -47.98 -21.10
C GLY A 72 -24.08 -48.07 -21.10
N HIS A 73 -24.73 -46.92 -20.90
CA HIS A 73 -25.62 -46.29 -21.92
C HIS A 73 -26.16 -44.91 -21.50
N ASP A 74 -26.73 -44.22 -22.49
CA ASP A 74 -27.19 -42.83 -22.51
C ASP A 74 -28.52 -42.49 -21.81
N GLU A 75 -28.70 -41.18 -21.60
CA GLU A 75 -29.93 -40.37 -21.60
C GLU A 75 -31.25 -40.88 -20.95
N SER A 76 -31.70 -40.14 -19.92
CA SER A 76 -33.11 -39.75 -19.82
C SER A 76 -33.33 -38.46 -19.02
N ALA A 77 -34.52 -37.86 -19.14
CA ALA A 77 -34.81 -36.48 -18.74
C ALA A 77 -35.73 -36.34 -17.51
N GLY A 78 -35.76 -35.12 -16.93
CA GLY A 78 -36.50 -34.76 -15.72
C GLY A 78 -35.60 -34.84 -14.47
N THR A 79 -35.71 -33.98 -13.45
CA THR A 79 -36.76 -32.99 -13.10
C THR A 79 -36.13 -31.83 -12.29
N GLU A 80 -36.84 -30.72 -12.12
CA GLU A 80 -36.40 -29.64 -11.21
C GLU A 80 -36.36 -30.10 -9.74
N GLU A 81 -35.21 -29.94 -9.07
CA GLU A 81 -35.17 -29.79 -7.62
C GLU A 81 -34.17 -28.68 -7.23
N HIS A 82 -34.64 -27.76 -6.37
CA HIS A 82 -33.80 -26.78 -5.71
C HIS A 82 -32.99 -27.47 -4.59
N SER A 83 -31.67 -27.49 -4.70
CA SER A 83 -30.77 -27.70 -3.57
C SER A 83 -29.68 -26.63 -3.56
N HIS A 84 -29.42 -26.08 -2.36
CA HIS A 84 -28.35 -25.12 -2.13
C HIS A 84 -27.06 -25.88 -1.83
N GLU A 85 -25.99 -25.69 -2.61
CA GLU A 85 -24.63 -25.67 -2.03
C GLU A 85 -23.55 -25.04 -2.91
N ALA A 86 -22.55 -24.48 -2.22
CA ALA A 86 -21.15 -24.19 -2.59
C ALA A 86 -20.78 -23.73 -4.03
N GLY A 87 -20.44 -22.45 -4.14
CA GLY A 87 -19.58 -21.87 -5.19
C GLY A 87 -19.30 -20.40 -4.84
N GLY A 88 -18.13 -20.00 -4.36
CA GLY A 88 -16.79 -20.48 -4.76
C GLY A 88 -16.20 -19.63 -5.90
N HIS A 89 -16.70 -18.40 -6.09
CA HIS A 89 -16.19 -17.46 -7.10
C HIS A 89 -15.25 -16.43 -6.47
N ASP A 90 -14.01 -16.87 -6.26
CA ASP A 90 -12.85 -15.98 -6.20
C ASP A 90 -12.62 -15.37 -7.60
N GLU A 91 -13.44 -14.37 -7.96
CA GLU A 91 -13.22 -13.54 -9.13
C GLU A 91 -11.99 -12.65 -8.87
N ALA A 92 -10.81 -13.24 -9.06
CA ALA A 92 -9.53 -12.54 -9.21
C ALA A 92 -9.48 -11.77 -10.55
N GLY A 93 -10.51 -10.97 -10.82
CA GLY A 93 -10.67 -10.13 -11.99
C GLY A 93 -9.88 -8.83 -11.84
N GLY A 94 -8.77 -8.71 -12.57
CA GLY A 94 -7.91 -7.54 -12.55
C GLY A 94 -8.53 -6.30 -13.22
N GLU A 95 -9.46 -5.62 -12.55
CA GLU A 95 -9.92 -4.30 -12.97
C GLU A 95 -9.06 -3.19 -12.33
N SER A 96 -8.05 -2.71 -13.06
CA SER A 96 -7.21 -1.56 -12.69
C SER A 96 -7.93 -0.20 -12.77
N GLY A 97 -9.25 -0.20 -12.86
CA GLY A 97 -10.10 0.98 -12.81
C GLY A 97 -10.20 1.52 -11.38
N GLY A 98 -10.18 2.86 -11.23
CA GLY A 98 -10.20 3.54 -9.94
C GLY A 98 -11.50 3.34 -9.13
N HIS A 99 -11.67 2.17 -8.54
CA HIS A 99 -12.67 1.89 -7.53
C HIS A 99 -12.21 2.48 -6.19
N SER A 100 -13.09 3.25 -5.57
CA SER A 100 -12.89 3.77 -4.22
C SER A 100 -13.07 2.64 -3.21
N HIS A 101 -12.15 2.46 -2.26
CA HIS A 101 -12.26 1.48 -1.16
C HIS A 101 -13.41 1.75 -0.17
N TRP A 102 -14.24 2.75 -0.43
CA TRP A 102 -15.53 2.88 0.22
C TRP A 102 -16.44 1.74 -0.23
N GLY A 103 -16.75 0.83 0.69
CA GLY A 103 -17.82 -0.18 0.51
C GLY A 103 -19.18 0.49 0.42
N ILE A 104 -19.52 1.01 -0.77
CA ILE A 104 -20.80 1.67 -1.06
C ILE A 104 -21.87 0.60 -1.19
N SER A 105 -22.51 0.31 -0.08
CA SER A 105 -23.81 -0.36 -0.01
C SER A 105 -24.95 0.62 -0.36
N PRO A 106 -26.16 0.14 -0.71
CA PRO A 106 -27.28 1.01 -1.10
C PRO A 106 -27.67 2.07 -0.03
N ASP A 107 -27.58 1.68 1.24
CA ASP A 107 -27.86 2.48 2.45
C ASP A 107 -26.76 3.49 2.81
N SER A 108 -25.60 3.46 2.12
CA SER A 108 -24.51 4.38 2.41
C SER A 108 -24.91 5.86 2.26
N SER A 109 -24.44 6.66 3.21
CA SER A 109 -24.74 8.10 3.34
C SER A 109 -24.45 8.89 2.05
N PRO A 110 -25.25 9.92 1.71
CA PRO A 110 -24.96 10.82 0.60
C PRO A 110 -23.54 11.41 0.65
N PHE A 111 -23.02 11.68 1.85
CA PHE A 111 -21.65 12.16 2.03
C PHE A 111 -20.61 11.12 1.59
N SER A 112 -20.79 9.85 1.97
CA SER A 112 -19.89 8.75 1.58
C SER A 112 -19.87 8.56 0.06
N LYS A 113 -21.04 8.62 -0.59
CA LYS A 113 -21.17 8.53 -2.05
C LYS A 113 -20.43 9.68 -2.76
N VAL A 114 -20.52 10.90 -2.23
CA VAL A 114 -19.79 12.07 -2.75
C VAL A 114 -18.28 11.94 -2.52
N MET A 115 -17.82 11.58 -1.32
CA MET A 115 -16.40 11.40 -1.01
C MET A 115 -15.75 10.35 -1.91
N ALA A 116 -16.39 9.20 -2.08
CA ALA A 116 -15.94 8.13 -2.97
C ALA A 116 -15.82 8.61 -4.43
N ALA A 117 -16.81 9.35 -4.95
CA ALA A 117 -16.79 9.90 -6.30
C ALA A 117 -15.62 10.87 -6.52
N PHE A 118 -15.33 11.75 -5.55
CA PHE A 118 -14.14 12.59 -5.59
C PHE A 118 -12.84 11.78 -5.46
N GLY A 119 -12.81 10.77 -4.59
CA GLY A 119 -11.66 9.89 -4.36
C GLY A 119 -11.17 9.19 -5.64
N LYS A 120 -12.03 8.95 -6.64
CA LYS A 120 -11.62 8.39 -7.94
C LYS A 120 -10.60 9.26 -8.71
N PHE A 121 -10.52 10.56 -8.41
CA PHE A 121 -9.53 11.45 -9.01
C PHE A 121 -8.17 11.42 -8.33
N HIS A 122 -8.00 10.70 -7.20
CA HIS A 122 -6.71 10.64 -6.51
C HIS A 122 -5.56 10.12 -7.41
N PRO A 123 -5.67 9.00 -8.14
CA PRO A 123 -4.62 8.51 -9.05
C PRO A 123 -4.26 9.51 -10.16
N LEU A 124 -5.21 10.32 -10.62
CA LEU A 124 -4.92 11.40 -11.57
C LEU A 124 -4.09 12.51 -10.91
N ILE A 125 -4.53 12.98 -9.74
CA ILE A 125 -3.94 14.17 -9.10
C ILE A 125 -2.57 13.90 -8.46
N VAL A 126 -2.23 12.67 -8.05
CA VAL A 126 -0.88 12.35 -7.50
C VAL A 126 0.27 12.58 -8.49
N HIS A 127 0.01 12.54 -9.80
CA HIS A 127 1.05 12.77 -10.81
C HIS A 127 1.64 14.19 -10.74
N PHE A 128 0.82 15.19 -10.37
CA PHE A 128 1.25 16.59 -10.28
C PHE A 128 2.33 16.82 -9.20
N PRO A 129 2.12 16.52 -7.90
CA PRO A 129 3.17 16.71 -6.90
C PRO A 129 4.42 15.86 -7.18
N ILE A 130 4.27 14.63 -7.70
CA ILE A 130 5.42 13.78 -8.08
C ILE A 130 6.26 14.49 -9.14
N ALA A 131 5.67 14.82 -10.29
CA ALA A 131 6.40 15.45 -11.39
C ALA A 131 6.96 16.84 -11.02
N LEU A 132 6.20 17.64 -10.26
CA LEU A 132 6.56 19.03 -9.94
C LEU A 132 7.64 19.12 -8.86
N PHE A 133 7.63 18.30 -7.81
CA PHE A 133 8.71 18.31 -6.82
C PHE A 133 10.01 17.69 -7.36
N LEU A 134 9.93 16.64 -8.19
CA LEU A 134 11.11 16.10 -8.89
C LEU A 134 11.70 17.14 -9.86
N SER A 135 10.85 17.81 -10.66
CA SER A 135 11.28 18.88 -11.57
C SER A 135 11.84 20.09 -10.81
N ALA A 136 11.26 20.46 -9.67
CA ALA A 136 11.76 21.54 -8.83
C ALA A 136 13.15 21.23 -8.26
N ALA A 137 13.37 19.99 -7.79
CA ALA A 137 14.67 19.52 -7.33
C ALA A 137 15.70 19.51 -8.46
N PHE A 138 15.36 19.02 -9.65
CA PHE A 138 16.23 19.08 -10.82
C PHE A 138 16.58 20.52 -11.22
N ALA A 139 15.59 21.39 -11.33
CA ALA A 139 15.81 22.81 -11.60
C ALA A 139 16.67 23.49 -10.52
N GLN A 140 16.57 23.07 -9.26
CA GLN A 140 17.42 23.57 -8.18
C GLN A 140 18.86 23.04 -8.27
N VAL A 141 19.10 21.81 -8.75
CA VAL A 141 20.46 21.33 -9.08
C VAL A 141 21.08 22.17 -10.19
N LEU A 142 20.32 22.52 -11.24
CA LEU A 142 20.79 23.45 -12.27
C LEU A 142 21.09 24.83 -11.68
N ASN A 143 20.20 25.35 -10.83
CA ASN A 143 20.36 26.63 -10.13
C ASN A 143 21.61 26.71 -9.25
N MET A 144 22.03 25.58 -8.66
CA MET A 144 23.28 25.48 -7.88
C MET A 144 24.53 25.47 -8.77
N ARG A 145 24.42 25.00 -10.02
CA ARG A 145 25.52 24.94 -11.00
C ARG A 145 25.66 26.24 -11.80
N THR A 146 24.59 27.00 -11.98
CA THR A 146 24.61 28.32 -12.63
C THR A 146 24.92 29.46 -11.67
N LYS A 147 25.47 30.56 -12.20
CA LYS A 147 25.62 31.82 -11.46
C LYS A 147 24.28 32.54 -11.33
N ASP A 148 24.22 33.48 -10.39
CA ASP A 148 23.20 34.54 -10.26
C ASP A 148 21.72 34.11 -10.15
N GLY A 149 21.45 32.84 -9.80
CA GLY A 149 20.10 32.38 -9.46
C GLY A 149 19.16 32.28 -10.67
N ALA A 150 19.71 31.95 -11.85
CA ALA A 150 18.98 31.92 -13.13
C ALA A 150 17.66 31.13 -13.09
N TYR A 151 17.55 30.09 -12.25
CA TYR A 151 16.36 29.26 -12.11
C TYR A 151 15.54 29.53 -10.84
N ASP A 152 15.86 30.54 -10.02
CA ASP A 152 15.13 30.85 -8.77
C ASP A 152 13.62 31.01 -8.99
N LYS A 153 13.21 31.64 -10.11
CA LYS A 153 11.80 31.80 -10.49
C LYS A 153 11.14 30.47 -10.87
N THR A 154 11.83 29.66 -11.68
CA THR A 154 11.34 28.34 -12.13
C THR A 154 11.15 27.39 -10.96
N VAL A 155 12.15 27.26 -10.09
CA VAL A 155 12.06 26.49 -8.85
C VAL A 155 10.91 27.00 -7.98
N SER A 156 10.75 28.33 -7.86
CA SER A 156 9.66 28.91 -7.08
C SER A 156 8.27 28.55 -7.61
N LEU A 157 8.07 28.57 -8.94
CA LEU A 157 6.81 28.21 -9.56
C LEU A 157 6.50 26.71 -9.37
N LEU A 158 7.49 25.85 -9.63
CA LEU A 158 7.34 24.40 -9.51
C LEU A 158 7.03 23.96 -8.07
N VAL A 159 7.67 24.57 -7.06
CA VAL A 159 7.35 24.31 -5.65
C VAL A 159 5.92 24.75 -5.30
N TRP A 160 5.47 25.92 -5.76
CA TRP A 160 4.08 26.34 -5.49
C TRP A 160 3.06 25.41 -6.14
N LEU A 161 3.21 25.10 -7.43
CA LEU A 161 2.33 24.18 -8.14
C LEU A 161 2.37 22.78 -7.53
N GLY A 162 3.55 22.29 -7.15
CA GLY A 162 3.73 21.01 -6.45
C GLY A 162 3.03 20.98 -5.09
N THR A 163 3.08 22.07 -4.32
CA THR A 163 2.35 22.19 -3.05
C THR A 163 0.83 22.20 -3.24
N PHE A 164 0.30 22.90 -4.26
CA PHE A 164 -1.14 22.83 -4.58
C PHE A 164 -1.55 21.44 -5.08
N GLY A 165 -0.71 20.78 -5.88
CA GLY A 165 -0.89 19.39 -6.29
C GLY A 165 -0.90 18.43 -5.11
N ALA A 166 0.00 18.60 -4.12
CA ALA A 166 0.05 17.78 -2.92
C ALA A 166 -1.15 18.00 -2.00
N LEU A 167 -1.66 19.23 -1.91
CA LEU A 167 -2.91 19.54 -1.19
C LEU A 167 -4.09 18.80 -1.83
N GLY A 168 -4.26 18.91 -3.16
CA GLY A 168 -5.30 18.17 -3.89
C GLY A 168 -5.15 16.66 -3.75
N ALA A 169 -3.94 16.13 -3.96
CA ALA A 169 -3.65 14.70 -3.88
C ALA A 169 -3.93 14.13 -2.48
N GLY A 170 -3.54 14.82 -1.41
CA GLY A 170 -3.78 14.38 -0.04
C GLY A 170 -5.26 14.41 0.34
N LEU A 171 -5.98 15.49 0.03
CA LEU A 171 -7.44 15.57 0.27
C LEU A 171 -8.20 14.46 -0.47
N LEU A 172 -7.89 14.26 -1.75
CA LEU A 172 -8.49 13.19 -2.55
C LEU A 172 -8.02 11.80 -2.10
N GLY A 173 -6.82 11.67 -1.51
CA GLY A 173 -6.29 10.42 -0.96
C GLY A 173 -7.04 9.97 0.28
N TRP A 174 -7.36 10.89 1.20
CA TRP A 174 -8.25 10.60 2.32
C TRP A 174 -9.69 10.31 1.84
N ALA A 175 -10.17 11.02 0.81
CA ALA A 175 -11.45 10.73 0.18
C ALA A 175 -11.47 9.38 -0.59
N HIS A 176 -10.33 8.86 -1.04
CA HIS A 176 -10.21 7.58 -1.75
C HIS A 176 -10.07 6.39 -0.80
N SER A 177 -9.20 6.53 0.21
CA SER A 177 -8.82 5.49 1.17
C SER A 177 -9.77 5.33 2.35
N GLY A 178 -10.69 6.28 2.57
CA GLY A 178 -11.66 6.24 3.65
C GLY A 178 -11.03 6.29 5.05
N PRO A 179 -11.80 5.93 6.10
CA PRO A 179 -11.30 5.78 7.47
C PRO A 179 -10.15 4.77 7.57
N VAL A 180 -9.30 4.92 8.58
CA VAL A 180 -8.27 3.92 8.91
C VAL A 180 -8.97 2.66 9.45
N GLN A 181 -8.60 1.50 8.93
CA GLN A 181 -9.17 0.21 9.33
C GLN A 181 -8.22 -0.56 10.25
N LEU A 182 -8.77 -1.29 11.23
CA LEU A 182 -8.00 -2.23 12.03
C LEU A 182 -7.47 -3.35 11.12
N GLY A 183 -6.16 -3.62 11.19
CA GLY A 183 -5.50 -4.57 10.30
C GLY A 183 -5.14 -4.03 8.90
N GLU A 184 -5.20 -2.71 8.66
CA GLU A 184 -4.71 -2.11 7.40
C GLU A 184 -3.25 -2.53 7.12
N ASN A 185 -2.99 -3.02 5.91
CA ASN A 185 -1.66 -3.55 5.56
C ASN A 185 -0.57 -2.46 5.63
N ALA A 186 0.66 -2.87 5.95
CA ALA A 186 1.77 -1.95 6.22
C ALA A 186 2.10 -1.02 5.03
N VAL A 187 1.89 -1.46 3.79
CA VAL A 187 2.13 -0.65 2.58
C VAL A 187 1.09 0.47 2.47
N MET A 188 -0.19 0.16 2.70
CA MET A 188 -1.28 1.12 2.67
C MET A 188 -1.15 2.16 3.80
N SER A 189 -0.90 1.70 5.03
CA SER A 189 -0.68 2.60 6.17
C SER A 189 0.54 3.51 5.95
N SER A 190 1.66 2.96 5.45
CA SER A 190 2.84 3.76 5.09
C SER A 190 2.52 4.78 4.00
N HIS A 191 1.82 4.38 2.93
CA HIS A 191 1.44 5.29 1.84
C HIS A 191 0.54 6.44 2.33
N ARG A 192 -0.43 6.14 3.19
CA ARG A 192 -1.35 7.11 3.82
C ARG A 192 -0.60 8.14 4.66
N TRP A 193 0.30 7.69 5.54
CA TRP A 193 1.02 8.57 6.47
C TRP A 193 2.17 9.34 5.81
N ILE A 194 2.89 8.73 4.86
CA ILE A 194 3.90 9.43 4.05
C ILE A 194 3.21 10.47 3.16
N GLY A 195 2.13 10.11 2.46
CA GLY A 195 1.34 11.04 1.63
C GLY A 195 0.82 12.25 2.41
N THR A 196 0.27 12.02 3.61
CA THR A 196 -0.16 13.10 4.52
C THR A 196 1.00 13.98 4.98
N SER A 197 2.14 13.36 5.31
CA SER A 197 3.36 14.09 5.70
C SER A 197 3.94 14.92 4.55
N LEU A 198 3.81 14.48 3.30
CA LEU A 198 4.22 15.21 2.10
C LEU A 198 3.34 16.43 1.82
N LEU A 199 2.03 16.37 2.09
CA LEU A 199 1.15 17.55 2.01
C LEU A 199 1.66 18.67 2.94
N ILE A 200 1.90 18.33 4.21
CA ILE A 200 2.40 19.26 5.23
C ILE A 200 3.83 19.72 4.87
N GLY A 201 4.69 18.78 4.44
CA GLY A 201 6.05 19.04 3.99
C GLY A 201 6.13 20.00 2.79
N GLY A 202 5.20 19.90 1.85
CA GLY A 202 5.07 20.81 0.72
C GLY A 202 4.73 22.23 1.16
N MET A 203 3.79 22.39 2.12
CA MET A 203 3.46 23.71 2.70
C MET A 203 4.65 24.31 3.45
N ILE A 204 5.37 23.51 4.26
CA ILE A 204 6.58 23.95 4.97
C ILE A 204 7.68 24.35 3.97
N THR A 205 7.88 23.58 2.90
CA THR A 205 8.86 23.84 1.84
C THR A 205 8.56 25.16 1.14
N ALA A 206 7.31 25.38 0.72
CA ALA A 206 6.86 26.64 0.12
C ALA A 206 7.03 27.83 1.07
N TYR A 207 6.73 27.68 2.36
CA TYR A 207 6.95 28.72 3.37
C TYR A 207 8.44 29.07 3.53
N VAL A 208 9.31 28.06 3.71
CA VAL A 208 10.76 28.25 3.86
C VAL A 208 11.38 28.87 2.59
N MET A 209 10.86 28.50 1.40
CA MET A 209 11.22 29.10 0.12
C MET A 209 10.97 30.62 0.10
N THR A 210 9.84 31.11 0.61
CA THR A 210 9.55 32.57 0.65
C THR A 210 10.61 33.36 1.43
N LYS A 211 11.24 32.73 2.44
CA LYS A 211 12.36 33.31 3.21
C LYS A 211 13.67 33.15 2.46
N ALA A 212 13.94 31.99 1.88
CA ALA A 212 15.15 31.69 1.12
C ALA A 212 15.40 32.70 -0.01
N ARG A 213 14.34 33.06 -0.78
CA ARG A 213 14.39 34.06 -1.86
C ARG A 213 14.85 35.46 -1.41
N LYS A 214 14.74 35.78 -0.11
CA LYS A 214 15.15 37.07 0.47
C LYS A 214 16.59 37.06 1.01
N THR A 215 17.27 35.91 0.99
CA THR A 215 18.64 35.78 1.50
C THR A 215 19.69 36.18 0.44
N LYS A 216 20.85 36.70 0.88
CA LYS A 216 21.97 36.96 -0.03
C LYS A 216 22.40 35.63 -0.68
N GLY A 217 22.31 35.57 -2.01
CA GLY A 217 22.56 34.34 -2.79
C GLY A 217 21.32 33.53 -3.16
N GLY A 218 20.10 33.99 -2.86
CA GLY A 218 18.85 33.40 -3.35
C GLY A 218 18.56 31.99 -2.83
N LEU A 219 17.80 31.19 -3.58
CA LEU A 219 17.41 29.85 -3.15
C LEU A 219 18.62 28.94 -2.90
N ARG A 220 19.63 28.97 -3.78
CA ARG A 220 20.83 28.12 -3.70
C ARG A 220 21.58 28.25 -2.37
N ALA A 221 21.58 29.42 -1.73
CA ALA A 221 22.26 29.66 -0.46
C ALA A 221 21.53 29.06 0.76
N SER A 222 20.22 28.80 0.65
CA SER A 222 19.41 28.35 1.79
C SER A 222 19.48 26.84 1.98
N LYS A 223 20.44 26.37 2.78
CA LYS A 223 20.58 24.94 3.15
C LYS A 223 19.27 24.30 3.64
N ALA A 224 18.45 25.04 4.40
CA ALA A 224 17.18 24.56 4.91
C ALA A 224 16.14 24.34 3.80
N PHE A 225 16.03 25.27 2.84
CA PHE A 225 15.17 25.10 1.67
C PHE A 225 15.62 23.92 0.80
N ASN A 226 16.93 23.82 0.54
CA ASN A 226 17.50 22.76 -0.29
C ASN A 226 17.25 21.38 0.34
N LEU A 227 17.50 21.22 1.65
CA LEU A 227 17.25 19.97 2.36
C LEU A 227 15.77 19.56 2.29
N LEU A 228 14.85 20.49 2.54
CA LEU A 228 13.42 20.24 2.44
C LEU A 228 12.98 19.87 1.01
N LEU A 229 13.47 20.58 -0.01
CA LEU A 229 13.13 20.30 -1.40
C LEU A 229 13.62 18.92 -1.86
N PHE A 230 14.85 18.53 -1.51
CA PHE A 230 15.36 17.20 -1.86
C PHE A 230 14.69 16.09 -1.04
N ALA A 231 14.37 16.33 0.23
CA ALA A 231 13.57 15.40 1.03
C ALA A 231 12.14 15.22 0.47
N MET A 232 11.51 16.31 0.03
CA MET A 232 10.22 16.26 -0.68
C MET A 232 10.31 15.46 -1.98
N ALA A 233 11.33 15.71 -2.80
CA ALA A 233 11.54 15.01 -4.07
C ALA A 233 11.77 13.50 -3.88
N LEU A 234 12.57 13.10 -2.89
CA LEU A 234 12.74 11.70 -2.51
C LEU A 234 11.44 11.10 -1.96
N GLY A 235 10.76 11.81 -1.07
CA GLY A 235 9.54 11.33 -0.43
C GLY A 235 8.38 11.14 -1.41
N VAL A 236 8.18 12.02 -2.40
CA VAL A 236 7.16 11.80 -3.44
C VAL A 236 7.50 10.61 -4.35
N ALA A 237 8.78 10.34 -4.62
CA ALA A 237 9.19 9.17 -5.39
C ALA A 237 8.93 7.87 -4.61
N VAL A 238 9.30 7.82 -3.33
CA VAL A 238 9.01 6.68 -2.45
C VAL A 238 7.49 6.47 -2.32
N ASN A 239 6.73 7.53 -2.03
CA ASN A 239 5.28 7.40 -1.87
C ASN A 239 4.56 7.02 -3.16
N GLY A 240 5.05 7.49 -4.31
CA GLY A 240 4.58 7.09 -5.64
C GLY A 240 4.85 5.62 -5.94
N PHE A 241 6.02 5.10 -5.56
CA PHE A 241 6.32 3.67 -5.63
C PHE A 241 5.39 2.82 -4.76
N LEU A 242 5.14 3.23 -3.50
CA LEU A 242 4.16 2.55 -2.64
C LEU A 242 2.76 2.56 -3.28
N GLY A 243 2.29 3.71 -3.78
CA GLY A 243 1.00 3.83 -4.47
C GLY A 243 0.89 2.95 -5.71
N GLY A 244 1.96 2.90 -6.52
CA GLY A 244 2.06 1.99 -7.66
C GLY A 244 1.99 0.52 -7.24
N SER A 245 2.64 0.15 -6.13
CA SER A 245 2.57 -1.23 -5.61
C SER A 245 1.17 -1.61 -5.13
N LEU A 246 0.43 -0.68 -4.50
CA LEU A 246 -0.96 -0.91 -4.09
C LEU A 246 -1.88 -1.15 -5.30
N ALA A 247 -1.68 -0.41 -6.38
CA ALA A 247 -2.43 -0.56 -7.63
C ALA A 247 -2.16 -1.88 -8.39
N HIS A 248 -1.09 -2.61 -8.06
CA HIS A 248 -0.67 -3.85 -8.75
C HIS A 248 -0.60 -5.07 -7.81
N GLY A 249 -1.40 -5.12 -6.75
CA GLY A 249 -1.48 -6.30 -5.85
C GLY A 249 -0.32 -6.46 -4.84
N GLY A 250 0.47 -5.41 -4.66
CA GLY A 250 1.54 -5.31 -3.66
C GLY A 250 2.95 -5.56 -4.19
N ILE A 251 3.95 -5.25 -3.36
CA ILE A 251 5.38 -5.30 -3.72
C ILE A 251 5.82 -6.69 -4.21
N LYS A 252 5.22 -7.76 -3.68
CA LYS A 252 5.45 -9.16 -4.09
C LYS A 252 5.26 -9.41 -5.60
N HIS A 253 4.37 -8.65 -6.25
CA HIS A 253 4.10 -8.79 -7.68
C HIS A 253 5.05 -7.95 -8.55
N LEU A 254 5.72 -6.94 -7.96
CA LEU A 254 6.70 -6.09 -8.63
C LEU A 254 8.15 -6.62 -8.52
N MET A 255 8.44 -7.44 -7.50
CA MET A 255 9.76 -8.06 -7.29
C MET A 255 9.64 -9.56 -6.98
N PRO A 256 9.15 -10.38 -7.93
CA PRO A 256 9.13 -11.83 -7.77
C PRO A 256 10.56 -12.37 -7.64
N GLY A 257 10.89 -12.99 -6.51
CA GLY A 257 12.20 -13.60 -6.24
C GLY A 257 13.11 -12.88 -5.23
N MET A 258 12.61 -11.87 -4.47
CA MET A 258 13.34 -11.29 -3.32
C MET A 258 12.73 -11.67 -1.96
N MET A 259 12.54 -12.98 -1.72
CA MET A 259 12.40 -13.59 -0.39
C MET A 259 13.05 -14.98 -0.43
#